data_AF-A0A5J4RDV2-F1
#
_entry.id   AF-A0A5J4RDV2-F1
#
_cell.length_a   1.000
_cell.length_b   1.000
_cell.length_c   1.000
_cell.angle_alpha   90.00
_cell.angle_beta   90.00
_cell.angle_gamma   90.00
#
_symmetry.space_group_name_H-M   'P 1'
#
loop_
_entity.id
_entity.type
_entity.pdbx_description
1 polymer ?
#
loop_
_entity_poly.entity_id
_entity_poly.type
_entity_poly.pdbx_seq_one_letter_code
_entity_poly.pdbx_strand_id
1 'polypeptide(L)'
;MTSPWGADNSQLFQIYMDASADDYECPTIVTDKSHSSCGQSRFGCWTCTVVKEDKSLTALVNKGLIWLAPLLGLRESMFDHRNDSDKRLSIRRNGQPAVTLDGHNQGNYTAEYRIELLKQVLEAQKKVQAKKPEIELITNQELVAIQVIWHRDTAYYKDLKFSETVSSIYNKIYDKEIEMEKHAEKIQKEIDLLKSVCTDEPSDYYLISELLTLQRNKALLNRKRGLKDDIERVIEKYLNQPV
;
A
#
# COMPACT_ATOMS: atom_id res chain seq x y z
N MET A 1 10.01 -15.66 37.88
CA MET A 1 9.28 -14.38 38.08
C MET A 1 8.10 -14.35 37.13
N THR A 2 6.90 -14.17 37.65
CA THR A 2 5.67 -14.04 36.85
C THR A 2 5.67 -12.67 36.17
N SER A 3 5.31 -12.59 34.89
CA SER A 3 5.27 -11.29 34.21
C SER A 3 4.09 -10.45 34.75
N PRO A 4 4.24 -9.11 34.88
CA PRO A 4 3.16 -8.24 35.37
C PRO A 4 1.89 -8.25 34.50
N TRP A 5 2.02 -8.68 33.24
CA TRP A 5 0.96 -8.75 32.23
C TRP A 5 0.43 -10.17 32.04
N GLY A 6 0.84 -11.14 32.86
CA GLY A 6 0.33 -12.52 32.84
C GLY A 6 0.81 -13.37 31.66
N ALA A 7 1.67 -12.83 30.78
CA ALA A 7 2.32 -13.59 29.72
C ALA A 7 3.46 -14.45 30.26
N ASP A 8 3.75 -15.55 29.57
CA ASP A 8 4.87 -16.43 29.88
C ASP A 8 6.19 -15.81 29.35
N ASN A 9 7.09 -15.47 30.27
CA ASN A 9 8.41 -14.91 29.93
C ASN A 9 9.26 -15.88 29.11
N SER A 10 9.02 -17.20 29.21
CA SER A 10 9.76 -18.20 28.43
C SER A 10 9.47 -18.09 26.93
N GLN A 11 8.23 -17.75 26.55
CA GLN A 11 7.84 -17.55 25.15
C GLN A 11 8.50 -16.30 24.57
N LEU A 12 8.60 -15.23 25.36
CA LEU A 12 9.32 -14.02 24.95
C LEU A 12 10.80 -14.34 24.70
N PHE A 13 11.45 -15.04 25.64
CA PHE A 13 12.83 -15.47 25.49
C PHE A 13 13.03 -16.32 24.23
N GLN A 14 12.10 -17.24 23.96
CA GLN A 14 12.13 -18.07 22.76
C GLN A 14 12.05 -17.23 21.48
N ILE A 15 11.21 -16.19 21.41
CA ILE A 15 11.12 -15.30 20.24
C ILE A 15 12.45 -14.59 19.96
N TYR A 16 13.13 -14.08 21.00
CA TYR A 16 14.44 -13.41 20.85
C TYR A 16 15.53 -14.40 20.42
N MET A 17 15.55 -15.60 21.01
CA MET A 17 16.44 -16.68 20.54
C MET A 17 16.12 -17.07 19.09
N ASP A 18 14.84 -17.12 18.73
CA ASP A 18 14.42 -17.59 17.42
C ASP A 18 14.72 -16.60 16.30
N ALA A 19 14.58 -15.30 16.58
CA ALA A 19 14.96 -14.22 15.68
C ALA A 19 16.48 -14.03 15.53
N SER A 20 17.28 -14.66 16.37
CA SER A 20 18.74 -14.63 16.26
C SER A 20 19.20 -15.63 15.20
N ALA A 21 19.46 -15.13 13.98
CA ALA A 21 19.94 -15.94 12.85
C ALA A 21 21.38 -16.45 13.05
N ASP A 22 22.18 -15.63 13.71
CA ASP A 22 23.58 -15.82 14.07
C ASP A 22 23.68 -15.43 15.56
N ASP A 23 24.57 -16.00 16.39
CA ASP A 23 24.78 -15.79 17.86
C ASP A 23 24.95 -14.31 18.37
N TYR A 24 24.08 -13.40 17.96
CA TYR A 24 24.29 -11.95 17.94
C TYR A 24 23.21 -11.15 18.66
N GLU A 25 22.15 -11.77 19.19
CA GLU A 25 21.42 -11.19 20.32
C GLU A 25 21.84 -11.97 21.56
N CYS A 26 22.29 -11.28 22.61
CA CYS A 26 22.54 -11.91 23.89
C CYS A 26 21.25 -11.86 24.69
N PRO A 27 20.46 -12.95 24.74
CA PRO A 27 19.22 -12.96 25.52
C PRO A 27 19.53 -13.02 27.03
N THR A 28 20.80 -13.17 27.41
CA THR A 28 21.32 -13.15 28.78
C THR A 28 22.53 -12.24 28.91
N ILE A 29 22.70 -11.61 30.08
CA ILE A 29 23.87 -10.78 30.41
C ILE A 29 25.15 -11.59 30.21
N VAL A 30 26.03 -11.06 29.35
CA VAL A 30 27.36 -11.59 29.10
C VAL A 30 28.24 -11.24 30.30
N THR A 31 28.68 -12.24 31.05
CA THR A 31 29.54 -12.05 32.23
C THR A 31 31.03 -12.20 31.93
N ASP A 32 31.40 -12.61 30.70
CA ASP A 32 32.79 -12.92 30.34
C ASP A 32 33.27 -12.17 29.08
N LYS A 33 34.56 -11.76 29.07
CA LYS A 33 35.18 -10.92 28.03
C LYS A 33 35.58 -11.69 26.76
N SER A 34 35.36 -12.99 26.74
CA SER A 34 35.65 -13.90 25.62
C SER A 34 34.58 -13.85 24.50
N HIS A 35 33.42 -13.24 24.77
CA HIS A 35 32.34 -13.11 23.80
C HIS A 35 32.57 -11.95 22.81
N SER A 36 32.34 -12.21 21.52
CA SER A 36 32.27 -11.19 20.47
C SER A 36 31.06 -10.27 20.66
N SER A 37 31.11 -9.06 20.11
CA SER A 37 30.04 -8.06 20.26
C SER A 37 28.69 -8.55 19.70
N CYS A 38 27.69 -8.66 20.56
CA CYS A 38 26.29 -8.84 20.20
C CYS A 38 25.62 -7.48 19.89
N GLY A 39 24.59 -7.45 19.03
CA GLY A 39 23.78 -6.25 18.74
C GLY A 39 23.60 -5.86 17.27
N GLN A 40 23.92 -6.74 16.33
CA GLN A 40 23.71 -6.51 14.88
C GLN A 40 22.38 -7.06 14.36
N SER A 41 21.79 -8.03 15.04
CA SER A 41 20.40 -8.44 14.80
C SER A 41 19.49 -7.47 15.53
N ARG A 42 18.51 -6.92 14.83
CA ARG A 42 17.49 -6.04 15.39
C ARG A 42 16.16 -6.45 14.81
N PHE A 43 15.13 -6.45 15.64
CA PHE A 43 13.75 -6.45 15.18
C PHE A 43 13.49 -5.14 14.43
N GLY A 44 13.71 -5.17 13.12
CA GLY A 44 13.48 -4.05 12.23
C GLY A 44 12.03 -3.96 11.78
N CYS A 45 11.71 -2.89 11.08
CA CYS A 45 10.47 -2.85 10.30
C CYS A 45 10.56 -3.93 9.21
N TRP A 46 9.62 -4.86 9.17
CA TRP A 46 9.62 -5.98 8.23
C TRP A 46 9.52 -5.54 6.76
N THR A 47 9.09 -4.30 6.49
CA THR A 47 9.08 -3.70 5.13
C THR A 47 10.35 -2.91 4.82
N CYS A 48 11.36 -2.91 5.69
CA CYS A 48 12.56 -2.11 5.52
C CYS A 48 13.43 -2.66 4.39
N THR A 49 13.60 -1.85 3.34
CA THR A 49 14.49 -2.17 2.23
C THR A 49 15.89 -1.59 2.40
N VAL A 50 16.17 -0.81 3.45
CA VAL A 50 17.51 -0.19 3.64
C VAL A 50 18.60 -1.25 3.76
N VAL A 51 18.34 -2.30 4.55
CA VAL A 51 19.22 -3.46 4.69
C VAL A 51 19.01 -4.44 3.54
N LYS A 52 20.04 -5.20 3.17
CA LYS A 52 19.97 -6.19 2.09
C LYS A 52 18.97 -7.32 2.42
N GLU A 53 19.09 -7.89 3.61
CA GLU A 53 18.24 -8.97 4.09
C GLU A 53 17.66 -8.67 5.47
N ASP A 54 16.48 -9.20 5.76
CA ASP A 54 15.91 -9.20 7.12
C ASP A 54 16.25 -10.54 7.79
N LYS A 55 17.42 -10.59 8.42
CA LYS A 55 17.92 -11.80 9.09
C LYS A 55 16.96 -12.31 10.15
N SER A 56 16.34 -11.40 10.91
CA SER A 56 15.43 -11.72 12.00
C SER A 56 14.17 -12.41 11.49
N LEU A 57 13.52 -11.83 10.47
CA LEU A 57 12.33 -12.40 9.85
C LEU A 57 12.63 -13.74 9.18
N THR A 58 13.77 -13.84 8.48
CA THR A 58 14.22 -15.10 7.86
C THR A 58 14.46 -16.19 8.90
N ALA A 59 15.11 -15.88 10.02
CA ALA A 59 15.34 -16.84 11.10
C ALA A 59 14.02 -17.34 11.71
N LEU A 60 13.07 -16.45 11.96
CA LEU A 60 11.75 -16.81 12.49
C LEU A 60 10.99 -17.76 11.54
N VAL A 61 11.03 -17.49 10.23
CA VAL A 61 10.43 -18.38 9.21
C VAL A 61 11.11 -19.75 9.24
N ASN A 62 12.45 -19.79 9.25
CA ASN A 62 13.23 -21.03 9.28
C ASN A 62 12.99 -21.87 10.55
N LYS A 63 12.69 -21.23 11.68
CA LYS A 63 12.38 -21.89 12.96
C LYS A 63 10.91 -22.29 13.12
N GLY A 64 10.10 -22.16 12.07
CA GLY A 64 8.75 -22.75 12.00
C GLY A 64 7.61 -21.74 12.04
N LEU A 65 7.88 -20.42 12.12
CA LEU A 65 6.85 -19.40 11.94
C LEU A 65 6.57 -19.15 10.45
N ILE A 66 6.18 -20.21 9.74
CA ILE A 66 6.00 -20.23 8.27
C ILE A 66 4.95 -19.20 7.82
N TRP A 67 4.00 -18.84 8.68
CA TRP A 67 2.98 -17.83 8.37
C TRP A 67 3.57 -16.42 8.14
N LEU A 68 4.83 -16.17 8.53
CA LEU A 68 5.56 -14.94 8.23
C LEU A 68 6.20 -14.91 6.83
N ALA A 69 6.30 -16.06 6.15
CA ALA A 69 6.93 -16.17 4.83
C ALA A 69 6.34 -15.22 3.75
N PRO A 70 5.01 -14.97 3.71
CA PRO A 70 4.45 -13.99 2.77
C PRO A 70 4.97 -12.57 2.99
N LEU A 71 5.28 -12.19 4.23
CA LEU A 71 5.83 -10.87 4.57
C LEU A 71 7.28 -10.75 4.09
N LEU A 72 8.06 -11.83 4.27
CA LEU A 72 9.44 -11.91 3.79
C LEU A 72 9.50 -11.80 2.26
N GLY A 73 8.66 -12.55 1.54
CA GLY A 73 8.61 -12.50 0.08
C GLY A 73 8.17 -11.13 -0.46
N LEU A 74 7.19 -10.48 0.19
CA LEU A 74 6.80 -9.10 -0.16
C LEU A 74 7.96 -8.12 0.05
N ARG A 75 8.71 -8.23 1.16
CA ARG A 75 9.88 -7.40 1.42
C ARG A 75 10.97 -7.61 0.38
N GLU A 76 11.28 -8.85 0.03
CA GLU A 76 12.28 -9.18 -1.00
C GLU A 76 11.90 -8.56 -2.34
N SER A 77 10.63 -8.71 -2.77
CA SER A 77 10.14 -8.07 -3.99
C SER A 77 10.28 -6.55 -3.94
N MET A 78 9.93 -5.91 -2.81
CA MET A 78 10.13 -4.47 -2.64
C MET A 78 11.60 -4.07 -2.70
N PHE A 79 12.51 -4.89 -2.14
CA PHE A 79 13.95 -4.62 -2.16
C PHE A 79 14.51 -4.68 -3.59
N ASP A 80 14.15 -5.71 -4.34
CA ASP A 80 14.64 -5.94 -5.71
C ASP A 80 14.13 -4.87 -6.67
N HIS A 81 12.87 -4.47 -6.52
CA HIS A 81 12.22 -3.54 -7.43
C HIS A 81 12.39 -2.06 -7.06
N ARG A 82 12.95 -1.73 -5.89
CA ARG A 82 12.99 -0.33 -5.44
C ARG A 82 13.79 0.59 -6.37
N ASN A 83 14.88 0.09 -6.95
CA ASN A 83 15.79 0.87 -7.82
C ASN A 83 15.67 0.45 -9.29
N ASP A 84 14.65 -0.33 -9.63
CA ASP A 84 14.37 -0.73 -11.00
C ASP A 84 13.86 0.49 -11.79
N SER A 85 14.63 0.87 -12.82
CA SER A 85 14.35 2.02 -13.67
C SER A 85 13.05 1.84 -14.46
N ASP A 86 12.71 0.63 -14.86
CA ASP A 86 11.52 0.36 -15.69
C ASP A 86 10.23 0.53 -14.89
N LYS A 87 10.33 0.41 -13.57
CA LYS A 87 9.24 0.63 -12.61
C LYS A 87 9.15 2.09 -12.15
N ARG A 88 9.99 2.98 -12.67
CA ARG A 88 10.10 4.39 -12.27
C ARG A 88 9.74 5.31 -13.43
N LEU A 89 9.05 6.40 -13.14
CA LEU A 89 8.79 7.45 -14.11
C LEU A 89 10.02 8.33 -14.33
N SER A 90 10.10 8.93 -15.50
CA SER A 90 11.13 9.90 -15.89
C SER A 90 10.95 11.28 -15.25
N ILE A 91 9.86 11.51 -14.53
CA ILE A 91 9.52 12.79 -13.89
C ILE A 91 9.26 12.63 -12.39
N ARG A 92 9.56 13.68 -11.63
CA ARG A 92 9.20 13.79 -10.21
C ARG A 92 7.77 14.26 -10.05
N ARG A 93 7.25 14.19 -8.82
CA ARG A 93 5.92 14.69 -8.49
C ARG A 93 5.72 16.19 -8.76
N ASN A 94 6.78 16.99 -8.70
CA ASN A 94 6.76 18.42 -9.01
C ASN A 94 6.97 18.73 -10.52
N GLY A 95 6.94 17.72 -11.38
CA GLY A 95 7.10 17.87 -12.84
C GLY A 95 8.55 18.00 -13.31
N GLN A 96 9.54 18.03 -12.41
CA GLN A 96 10.94 18.10 -12.80
C GLN A 96 11.43 16.76 -13.39
N PRO A 97 12.31 16.77 -14.39
CA PRO A 97 12.96 15.56 -14.87
C PRO A 97 13.67 14.82 -13.73
N ALA A 98 13.54 13.50 -13.74
CA ALA A 98 14.20 12.56 -12.84
C ALA A 98 14.81 11.43 -13.65
N VAL A 99 15.69 11.79 -14.57
CA VAL A 99 16.49 10.84 -15.33
C VAL A 99 17.95 11.11 -15.01
N THR A 100 18.73 10.07 -14.72
CA THR A 100 20.18 10.21 -14.51
C THR A 100 20.89 10.49 -15.85
N LEU A 101 22.17 10.84 -15.78
CA LEU A 101 23.00 11.01 -16.99
C LEU A 101 23.05 9.73 -17.84
N ASP A 102 22.98 8.56 -17.18
CA ASP A 102 22.99 7.24 -17.81
C ASP A 102 21.61 6.80 -18.33
N GLY A 103 20.58 7.66 -18.24
CA GLY A 103 19.23 7.37 -18.73
C GLY A 103 18.31 6.63 -17.75
N HIS A 104 18.72 6.41 -16.51
CA HIS A 104 17.89 5.72 -15.52
C HIS A 104 16.83 6.63 -14.91
N ASN A 105 15.58 6.15 -14.87
CA ASN A 105 14.46 6.84 -14.25
C ASN A 105 14.53 6.76 -12.72
N GLN A 106 14.33 7.90 -12.06
CA GLN A 106 14.41 8.10 -10.61
C GLN A 106 13.15 8.79 -10.05
N GLY A 107 12.10 8.89 -10.86
CA GLY A 107 10.83 9.47 -10.46
C GLY A 107 10.04 8.59 -9.49
N ASN A 108 8.75 8.87 -9.39
CA ASN A 108 7.82 8.01 -8.67
C ASN A 108 7.60 6.69 -9.41
N TYR A 109 7.05 5.70 -8.70
CA TYR A 109 6.67 4.44 -9.34
C TYR A 109 5.61 4.64 -10.42
N THR A 110 5.71 3.81 -11.47
CA THR A 110 4.72 3.66 -12.54
C THR A 110 3.37 3.18 -11.99
N ALA A 111 2.30 3.32 -12.77
CA ALA A 111 0.98 2.86 -12.36
C ALA A 111 0.94 1.34 -12.22
N GLU A 112 1.60 0.65 -13.15
CA GLU A 112 1.71 -0.81 -13.24
C GLU A 112 2.35 -1.39 -11.98
N TYR A 113 3.49 -0.83 -11.56
CA TYR A 113 4.17 -1.33 -10.36
C TYR A 113 3.41 -1.00 -9.08
N ARG A 114 2.67 0.12 -9.01
CA ARG A 114 1.80 0.40 -7.86
C ARG A 114 0.65 -0.61 -7.74
N ILE A 115 0.08 -1.00 -8.89
CA ILE A 115 -0.94 -2.06 -8.96
C ILE A 115 -0.35 -3.39 -8.50
N GLU A 116 0.83 -3.75 -9.02
CA GLU A 116 1.57 -4.96 -8.62
C GLU A 116 1.83 -4.97 -7.11
N LEU A 117 2.40 -3.89 -6.56
CA LEU A 117 2.71 -3.80 -5.14
C LEU A 117 1.45 -3.94 -4.26
N LEU A 118 0.34 -3.29 -4.65
CA LEU A 118 -0.92 -3.44 -3.93
C LEU A 118 -1.45 -4.89 -3.96
N LYS A 119 -1.32 -5.58 -5.11
CA LYS A 119 -1.67 -7.00 -5.22
C LYS A 119 -0.83 -7.84 -4.27
N GLN A 120 0.48 -7.65 -4.26
CA GLN A 120 1.39 -8.38 -3.37
C GLN A 120 1.05 -8.15 -1.89
N VAL A 121 0.72 -6.91 -1.48
CA VAL A 121 0.29 -6.59 -0.11
C VAL A 121 -0.98 -7.35 0.26
N LEU A 122 -2.00 -7.31 -0.60
CA LEU A 122 -3.28 -7.96 -0.33
C LEU A 122 -3.19 -9.49 -0.36
N GLU A 123 -2.37 -10.07 -1.24
CA GLU A 123 -2.06 -11.50 -1.26
C GLU A 123 -1.29 -11.94 -0.01
N ALA A 124 -0.29 -11.16 0.42
CA ALA A 124 0.43 -11.42 1.65
C ALA A 124 -0.51 -11.38 2.86
N GLN A 125 -1.41 -10.38 2.91
CA GLN A 125 -2.44 -10.29 3.94
C GLN A 125 -3.36 -11.52 3.93
N LYS A 126 -3.91 -11.92 2.77
CA LYS A 126 -4.78 -13.11 2.65
C LYS A 126 -4.08 -14.36 3.16
N LYS A 127 -2.78 -14.55 2.83
CA LYS A 127 -1.98 -15.70 3.29
C LYS A 127 -1.71 -15.66 4.80
N VAL A 128 -1.39 -14.50 5.36
CA VAL A 128 -1.17 -14.33 6.81
C VAL A 128 -2.47 -14.60 7.58
N GLN A 129 -3.59 -14.06 7.10
CA GLN A 129 -4.90 -14.19 7.73
C GLN A 129 -5.43 -15.62 7.77
N ALA A 130 -4.93 -16.52 6.90
CA ALA A 130 -5.23 -17.94 6.99
C ALA A 130 -4.76 -18.57 8.33
N LYS A 131 -3.74 -17.99 8.97
CA LYS A 131 -3.24 -18.44 10.28
C LYS A 131 -3.51 -17.44 11.41
N LYS A 132 -3.54 -16.15 11.09
CA LYS A 132 -3.70 -15.01 12.01
C LYS A 132 -4.78 -14.06 11.50
N PRO A 133 -6.09 -14.43 11.61
CA PRO A 133 -7.20 -13.66 11.04
C PRO A 133 -7.28 -12.21 11.52
N GLU A 134 -6.74 -11.92 12.70
CA GLU A 134 -6.72 -10.61 13.33
C GLU A 134 -5.69 -9.64 12.72
N ILE A 135 -4.73 -10.14 11.96
CA ILE A 135 -3.67 -9.31 11.38
C ILE A 135 -4.17 -8.68 10.07
N GLU A 136 -4.18 -7.37 10.05
CA GLU A 136 -4.38 -6.56 8.84
C GLU A 136 -3.07 -5.85 8.50
N LEU A 137 -2.54 -6.10 7.29
CA LEU A 137 -1.38 -5.37 6.75
C LEU A 137 -1.78 -4.02 6.17
N ILE A 138 -3.01 -3.93 5.66
CA ILE A 138 -3.61 -2.72 5.12
C ILE A 138 -5.10 -2.68 5.44
N THR A 139 -5.54 -1.54 5.96
CA THR A 139 -6.93 -1.31 6.37
C THR A 139 -7.79 -0.84 5.19
N ASN A 140 -9.11 -0.97 5.33
CA ASN A 140 -10.05 -0.43 4.34
C ASN A 140 -9.92 1.10 4.15
N GLN A 141 -9.60 1.84 5.21
CA GLN A 141 -9.38 3.28 5.14
C GLN A 141 -8.14 3.63 4.31
N GLU A 142 -7.06 2.85 4.45
CA GLU A 142 -5.84 3.01 3.67
C GLU A 142 -6.06 2.64 2.21
N LEU A 143 -6.82 1.58 1.91
CA LEU A 143 -7.19 1.22 0.54
C LEU A 143 -7.94 2.35 -0.16
N VAL A 144 -8.92 2.96 0.53
CA VAL A 144 -9.59 4.15 0.00
C VAL A 144 -8.59 5.27 -0.22
N ALA A 145 -7.72 5.57 0.76
CA ALA A 145 -6.73 6.62 0.62
C ALA A 145 -5.80 6.40 -0.60
N ILE A 146 -5.41 5.16 -0.87
CA ILE A 146 -4.65 4.79 -2.09
C ILE A 146 -5.47 5.14 -3.34
N GLN A 147 -6.74 4.76 -3.39
CA GLN A 147 -7.61 5.07 -4.54
C GLN A 147 -7.73 6.59 -4.76
N VAL A 148 -7.86 7.37 -3.70
CA VAL A 148 -7.90 8.85 -3.77
C VAL A 148 -6.59 9.40 -4.30
N ILE A 149 -5.45 8.91 -3.80
CA ILE A 149 -4.12 9.33 -4.25
C ILE A 149 -3.92 8.97 -5.73
N TRP A 150 -4.35 7.79 -6.17
CA TRP A 150 -4.26 7.37 -7.56
C TRP A 150 -5.07 8.28 -8.48
N HIS A 151 -6.32 8.61 -8.12
CA HIS A 151 -7.12 9.58 -8.87
C HIS A 151 -6.45 10.95 -8.96
N ARG A 152 -5.92 11.45 -7.83
CA ARG A 152 -5.21 12.74 -7.79
C ARG A 152 -3.96 12.71 -8.66
N ASP A 153 -3.17 11.64 -8.57
CA ASP A 153 -1.96 11.49 -9.37
C ASP A 153 -2.32 11.41 -10.88
N THR A 154 -3.35 10.67 -11.29
CA THR A 154 -3.82 10.66 -12.69
C THR A 154 -4.34 12.01 -13.17
N ALA A 155 -5.02 12.78 -12.31
CA ALA A 155 -5.45 14.14 -12.65
C ALA A 155 -4.28 15.10 -12.85
N TYR A 156 -3.15 14.86 -12.19
CA TYR A 156 -1.97 15.72 -12.22
C TYR A 156 -0.95 15.31 -13.29
N TYR A 157 -0.75 14.01 -13.53
CA TYR A 157 0.21 13.47 -14.50
C TYR A 157 -0.54 12.92 -15.73
N LYS A 158 -0.45 13.62 -16.87
CA LYS A 158 -1.13 13.22 -18.13
C LYS A 158 -0.85 11.77 -18.55
N ASP A 159 0.36 11.29 -18.31
CA ASP A 159 0.82 9.97 -18.75
C ASP A 159 0.61 8.88 -17.70
N LEU A 160 0.14 9.22 -16.48
CA LEU A 160 -0.10 8.24 -15.43
C LEU A 160 -1.56 7.77 -15.46
N LYS A 161 -1.78 6.55 -15.97
CA LYS A 161 -3.11 5.94 -16.02
C LYS A 161 -3.10 4.60 -15.30
N PHE A 162 -4.03 4.41 -14.37
CA PHE A 162 -4.22 3.12 -13.72
C PHE A 162 -5.18 2.27 -14.54
N SER A 163 -4.76 1.06 -14.90
CA SER A 163 -5.59 0.07 -15.62
C SER A 163 -6.62 -0.60 -14.71
N GLU A 164 -6.40 -0.57 -13.40
CA GLU A 164 -7.27 -1.20 -12.40
C GLU A 164 -7.55 -0.23 -11.24
N THR A 165 -8.74 -0.34 -10.66
CA THR A 165 -9.07 0.35 -9.40
C THR A 165 -8.65 -0.50 -8.20
N VAL A 166 -8.37 0.15 -7.07
CA VAL A 166 -8.08 -0.51 -5.79
C VAL A 166 -9.21 -1.49 -5.42
N SER A 167 -10.47 -1.08 -5.61
CA SER A 167 -11.61 -1.96 -5.35
C SER A 167 -11.64 -3.18 -6.26
N SER A 168 -11.33 -3.01 -7.57
CA SER A 168 -11.24 -4.13 -8.50
C SER A 168 -10.14 -5.12 -8.08
N ILE A 169 -8.96 -4.62 -7.72
CA ILE A 169 -7.85 -5.43 -7.24
C ILE A 169 -8.23 -6.20 -5.97
N TYR A 170 -8.83 -5.51 -5.00
CA TYR A 170 -9.30 -6.14 -3.76
C TYR A 170 -10.33 -7.24 -4.02
N ASN A 171 -11.33 -6.97 -4.87
CA ASN A 171 -12.37 -7.94 -5.18
C ASN A 171 -11.84 -9.18 -5.88
N LYS A 172 -10.87 -9.03 -6.80
CA LYS A 172 -10.20 -10.16 -7.46
C LYS A 172 -9.42 -11.04 -6.50
N ILE A 173 -8.76 -10.44 -5.50
CA ILE A 173 -7.95 -11.20 -4.53
C ILE A 173 -8.82 -11.91 -3.51
N TYR A 174 -9.92 -11.30 -3.08
CA TYR A 174 -10.82 -11.86 -2.06
C TYR A 174 -12.07 -12.55 -2.66
N ASP A 175 -12.12 -12.72 -3.98
CA ASP A 175 -13.20 -13.39 -4.70
C ASP A 175 -14.60 -12.78 -4.41
N LYS A 176 -14.67 -11.46 -4.19
CA LYS A 176 -15.90 -10.73 -3.79
C LYS A 176 -16.79 -10.28 -4.95
N GLU A 177 -16.44 -10.61 -6.19
CA GLU A 177 -17.23 -10.22 -7.38
C GLU A 177 -18.70 -10.68 -7.29
N ILE A 178 -18.96 -11.83 -6.65
CA ILE A 178 -20.31 -12.41 -6.47
C ILE A 178 -21.21 -11.53 -5.59
N GLU A 179 -20.67 -10.81 -4.60
CA GLU A 179 -21.46 -9.90 -3.75
C GLU A 179 -21.68 -8.52 -4.40
N MET A 180 -20.75 -8.11 -5.28
CA MET A 180 -20.76 -6.80 -5.92
C MET A 180 -21.72 -6.69 -7.11
N GLU A 181 -22.07 -7.79 -7.79
CA GLU A 181 -23.04 -7.77 -8.92
C GLU A 181 -24.35 -7.07 -8.55
N LYS A 182 -24.92 -7.39 -7.38
CA LYS A 182 -26.17 -6.77 -6.89
C LYS A 182 -26.03 -5.28 -6.57
N HIS A 183 -24.85 -4.85 -6.13
CA HIS A 183 -24.58 -3.44 -5.85
C HIS A 183 -24.25 -2.66 -7.13
N ALA A 184 -23.56 -3.31 -8.08
CA ALA A 184 -23.23 -2.78 -9.39
C ALA A 184 -24.50 -2.47 -10.21
N GLU A 185 -25.53 -3.33 -10.16
CA GLU A 185 -26.83 -3.03 -10.78
C GLU A 185 -27.46 -1.73 -10.24
N LYS A 186 -27.32 -1.48 -8.94
CA LYS A 186 -27.85 -0.25 -8.32
C LYS A 186 -27.05 0.98 -8.75
N ILE A 187 -25.72 0.88 -8.76
CA ILE A 187 -24.84 1.97 -9.23
C ILE A 187 -25.09 2.25 -10.71
N GLN A 188 -25.28 1.21 -11.53
CA GLN A 188 -25.56 1.36 -12.96
C GLN A 188 -26.87 2.14 -13.18
N LYS A 189 -27.92 1.83 -12.40
CA LYS A 189 -29.17 2.61 -12.42
C LYS A 189 -28.96 4.07 -12.02
N GLU A 190 -28.12 4.36 -11.04
CA GLU A 190 -27.77 5.75 -10.67
C GLU A 190 -27.04 6.48 -11.80
N ILE A 191 -26.10 5.80 -12.47
CA ILE A 191 -25.35 6.35 -13.62
C ILE A 191 -26.28 6.64 -14.79
N ASP A 192 -27.14 5.67 -15.13
CA ASP A 192 -28.07 5.80 -16.25
C ASP A 192 -29.09 6.91 -16.01
N LEU A 193 -29.56 7.04 -14.76
CA LEU A 193 -30.41 8.16 -14.35
C LEU A 193 -29.68 9.50 -14.49
N LEU A 194 -28.45 9.61 -13.99
CA LEU A 194 -27.69 10.87 -14.08
C LEU A 194 -27.45 11.26 -15.55
N LYS A 195 -27.09 10.30 -16.42
CA LYS A 195 -26.96 10.53 -17.86
C LYS A 195 -28.27 10.97 -18.50
N SER A 196 -29.40 10.40 -18.09
CA SER A 196 -30.72 10.77 -18.63
C SER A 196 -31.15 12.19 -18.28
N VAL A 197 -30.64 12.75 -17.18
CA VAL A 197 -30.95 14.12 -16.75
C VAL A 197 -30.00 15.12 -17.40
N CYS A 198 -28.74 14.74 -17.66
CA CYS A 198 -27.73 15.60 -18.28
C CYS A 198 -27.69 15.47 -19.82
N THR A 199 -28.81 15.18 -20.48
CA THR A 199 -28.86 15.00 -21.94
C THR A 199 -28.58 16.28 -22.72
N ASP A 200 -28.95 17.43 -22.17
CA ASP A 200 -28.84 18.72 -22.84
C ASP A 200 -27.39 19.25 -22.84
N GLU A 201 -26.61 18.89 -21.82
CA GLU A 201 -25.21 19.26 -21.66
C GLU A 201 -24.41 18.05 -21.13
N PRO A 202 -23.85 17.21 -22.01
CA PRO A 202 -23.12 16.00 -21.60
C PRO A 202 -21.89 16.29 -20.74
N SER A 203 -21.35 17.50 -20.82
CA SER A 203 -20.18 17.93 -20.05
C SER A 203 -20.52 18.07 -18.54
N ASP A 204 -21.77 18.43 -18.19
CA ASP A 204 -22.27 18.48 -16.81
C ASP A 204 -22.25 17.10 -16.13
N TYR A 205 -22.54 16.02 -16.87
CA TYR A 205 -22.46 14.67 -16.33
C TYR A 205 -21.05 14.36 -15.81
N TYR A 206 -20.02 14.71 -16.59
CA TYR A 206 -18.64 14.47 -16.20
C TYR A 206 -18.24 15.31 -14.98
N LEU A 207 -18.63 16.59 -14.95
CA LEU A 207 -18.41 17.46 -13.81
C LEU A 207 -19.07 16.91 -12.54
N ILE A 208 -20.37 16.60 -12.59
CA ILE A 208 -21.14 16.12 -11.43
C ILE A 208 -20.57 14.79 -10.94
N SER A 209 -20.22 13.88 -11.85
CA SER A 209 -19.59 12.61 -11.49
C SER A 209 -18.23 12.80 -10.80
N GLU A 210 -17.41 13.74 -11.29
CA GLU A 210 -16.10 14.08 -10.70
C GLU A 210 -16.26 14.71 -9.31
N LEU A 211 -17.23 15.60 -9.13
CA LEU A 211 -17.57 16.23 -7.85
C LEU A 211 -18.11 15.24 -6.81
N LEU A 212 -19.04 14.36 -7.20
CA LEU A 212 -19.57 13.31 -6.33
C LEU A 212 -18.46 12.34 -5.88
N THR A 213 -17.54 12.02 -6.79
CA THR A 213 -16.37 11.20 -6.50
C THR A 213 -15.45 11.89 -5.50
N LEU A 214 -15.14 13.18 -5.69
CA LEU A 214 -14.36 13.98 -4.75
C LEU A 214 -15.00 14.03 -3.35
N GLN A 215 -16.31 14.24 -3.27
CA GLN A 215 -17.05 14.28 -2.01
C GLN A 215 -17.00 12.93 -1.28
N ARG A 216 -17.30 11.82 -1.99
CA ARG A 216 -17.25 10.47 -1.42
C ARG A 216 -15.85 10.12 -0.91
N ASN A 217 -14.83 10.46 -1.70
CA ASN A 217 -13.42 10.24 -1.35
C ASN A 217 -12.98 11.00 -0.08
N LYS A 218 -13.49 12.21 0.13
CA LYS A 218 -13.17 13.02 1.31
C LYS A 218 -13.93 12.64 2.57
N ALA A 219 -15.12 12.04 2.45
CA ALA A 219 -15.84 11.48 3.60
C ALA A 219 -15.04 10.36 4.29
N LEU A 220 -14.10 9.75 3.58
CA LEU A 220 -13.29 8.62 4.03
C LEU A 220 -11.91 9.05 4.60
N LEU A 221 -11.58 10.35 4.58
CA LEU A 221 -10.31 10.88 5.08
C LEU A 221 -10.47 11.53 6.45
N ASN A 222 -9.61 11.17 7.42
CA ASN A 222 -9.61 11.69 8.79
C ASN A 222 -9.42 13.22 8.91
N ARG A 223 -8.93 13.91 7.87
CA ARG A 223 -8.79 15.38 7.84
C ARG A 223 -9.49 16.00 6.63
N LYS A 224 -10.48 16.86 6.90
CA LYS A 224 -11.36 17.51 5.90
C LYS A 224 -10.77 18.76 5.23
N ARG A 225 -9.56 19.19 5.58
CA ARG A 225 -8.93 20.42 5.03
C ARG A 225 -8.62 20.27 3.52
N GLY A 226 -8.89 21.28 2.71
CA GLY A 226 -8.57 21.34 1.27
C GLY A 226 -9.63 20.79 0.30
N LEU A 227 -10.79 20.30 0.78
CA LEU A 227 -11.87 19.88 -0.12
C LEU A 227 -12.43 21.06 -0.93
N LYS A 228 -12.50 22.24 -0.31
CA LYS A 228 -12.93 23.46 -0.99
C LYS A 228 -12.01 23.75 -2.18
N ASP A 229 -10.70 23.73 -1.96
CA ASP A 229 -9.68 23.98 -3.00
C ASP A 229 -9.70 22.91 -4.10
N ASP A 230 -9.98 21.64 -3.76
CA ASP A 230 -10.10 20.55 -4.73
C ASP A 230 -11.39 20.69 -5.58
N ILE A 231 -12.51 21.09 -4.97
CA ILE A 231 -13.77 21.39 -5.66
C ILE A 231 -13.63 22.60 -6.57
N GLU A 232 -13.07 23.72 -6.05
CA GLU A 232 -12.85 24.95 -6.81
C GLU A 232 -12.03 24.66 -8.05
N ARG A 233 -10.98 23.85 -7.95
CA ARG A 233 -10.12 23.49 -9.07
C ARG A 233 -10.83 22.65 -10.15
N VAL A 234 -11.68 21.71 -9.76
CA VAL A 234 -12.46 20.92 -10.73
C VAL A 234 -13.47 21.81 -11.46
N ILE A 235 -14.12 22.72 -10.73
CA ILE A 235 -15.04 23.70 -11.32
C ILE A 235 -14.28 24.67 -12.25
N GLU A 236 -13.14 25.21 -11.83
CA GLU A 236 -12.30 26.08 -12.65
C GLU A 236 -11.81 25.37 -13.91
N LYS A 237 -11.43 24.09 -13.81
CA LYS A 237 -11.02 23.29 -14.96
C LYS A 237 -12.18 23.13 -15.94
N TYR A 238 -13.40 22.89 -15.47
CA TYR A 238 -14.59 22.80 -16.30
C TYR A 238 -14.90 24.12 -17.01
N LEU A 239 -14.89 25.24 -16.27
CA LEU A 239 -15.16 26.57 -16.81
C LEU A 239 -14.10 27.05 -17.82
N ASN A 240 -12.85 26.59 -17.70
CA ASN A 240 -11.75 26.98 -18.57
C ASN A 240 -11.49 26.00 -19.73
N GLN A 241 -12.37 25.03 -19.98
CA GLN A 241 -12.28 24.20 -21.19
C GLN A 241 -12.63 25.05 -22.42
N PRO A 242 -11.76 25.10 -23.46
CA PRO A 242 -12.11 25.76 -24.70
C PRO A 242 -13.27 25.02 -25.37
N VAL A 243 -14.28 25.79 -25.80
CA VAL A 243 -15.43 25.33 -26.59
C VAL A 243 -14.96 24.68 -27.90
#